data_AF-A0A7Z9WEV4-F1
#
_entry.id   AF-A0A7Z9WEV4-F1
#
_cell.length_a   1.000
_cell.length_b   1.000
_cell.length_c   1.000
_cell.angle_alpha   90.00
_cell.angle_beta   90.00
_cell.angle_gamma   90.00
#
_symmetry.space_group_name_H-M   'P 1'
#
loop_
_entity.id
_entity.type
_entity.pdbx_description
1 polymer ?
#
loop_
_entity_poly.entity_id
_entity_poly.type
_entity_poly.pdbx_seq_one_letter_code
_entity_poly.pdbx_strand_id
1 'polypeptide(L)'
;MEALKLPAKILEVIGKAEPSLSPEKGIAKLVERELIKRISKYTWMIQNFKKKYGCSFEEFEAKIQQAKPDFANEQDYYDWDMAITAIEDLEKEYRKIKDFLGNC
;
A
#
# COMPACT_ATOMS: atom_id res chain seq x y z
N MET A 1 -12.66 -22.87 -7.10
CA MET A 1 -12.80 -21.59 -7.84
C MET A 1 -12.82 -21.90 -9.32
N GLU A 2 -13.78 -21.36 -10.05
CA GLU A 2 -13.83 -21.46 -11.51
C GLU A 2 -12.74 -20.57 -12.13
N ALA A 3 -12.11 -21.02 -13.21
CA ALA A 3 -11.09 -20.23 -13.89
C ALA A 3 -11.74 -19.03 -14.58
N LEU A 4 -11.46 -17.83 -14.08
CA LEU A 4 -11.92 -16.59 -14.71
C LEU A 4 -11.26 -16.44 -16.09
N LYS A 5 -12.07 -16.39 -17.14
CA LYS A 5 -11.59 -16.07 -18.50
C LYS A 5 -11.53 -14.56 -18.68
N LEU A 6 -10.35 -14.05 -19.01
CA LEU A 6 -10.15 -12.62 -19.28
C LEU A 6 -10.48 -12.28 -20.75
N PRO A 7 -11.06 -11.09 -21.02
CA PRO A 7 -11.29 -10.62 -22.38
C PRO A 7 -9.97 -10.48 -23.17
N ALA A 8 -10.00 -10.79 -24.47
CA ALA A 8 -8.81 -10.74 -25.34
C ALA A 8 -8.12 -9.37 -25.34
N LYS A 9 -8.89 -8.28 -25.27
CA LYS A 9 -8.34 -6.91 -25.18
C LYS A 9 -7.49 -6.69 -23.93
N ILE A 10 -7.85 -7.32 -22.81
CA ILE A 10 -7.07 -7.23 -21.56
C ILE A 10 -5.76 -8.02 -21.70
N LEU A 11 -5.82 -9.21 -22.28
CA LEU A 11 -4.63 -10.03 -22.56
C LEU A 11 -3.65 -9.31 -23.50
N GLU A 12 -4.16 -8.61 -24.51
CA GLU A 12 -3.34 -7.80 -25.42
C GLU A 12 -2.61 -6.67 -24.67
N VAL A 13 -3.31 -5.95 -23.80
CA VAL A 13 -2.72 -4.87 -22.99
C VAL A 13 -1.68 -5.41 -22.02
N ILE A 14 -1.95 -6.54 -21.35
CA ILE A 14 -0.99 -7.19 -20.46
C ILE A 14 0.25 -7.62 -21.24
N GLY A 15 0.07 -8.26 -22.41
CA GLY A 15 1.18 -8.68 -23.26
C GLY A 15 2.03 -7.50 -23.75
N LYS A 16 1.44 -6.31 -23.97
CA LYS A 16 2.19 -5.09 -24.29
C LYS A 16 2.94 -4.53 -23.08
N ALA A 17 2.34 -4.57 -21.89
CA ALA A 17 2.95 -4.06 -20.67
C ALA A 17 4.04 -5.00 -20.13
N GLU A 18 3.90 -6.31 -20.34
CA GLU A 18 4.73 -7.39 -19.81
C GLU A 18 5.07 -8.44 -20.89
N PRO A 19 5.84 -8.08 -21.93
CA PRO A 19 5.99 -8.89 -23.14
C PRO A 19 6.70 -10.23 -22.94
N SER A 20 7.43 -10.41 -21.84
CA SER A 20 8.18 -11.63 -21.53
C SER A 20 7.47 -12.56 -20.55
N LEU A 21 6.25 -12.22 -20.12
CA LEU A 21 5.53 -12.94 -19.07
C LEU A 21 4.28 -13.62 -19.60
N SER A 22 3.89 -14.73 -18.95
CA SER A 22 2.54 -15.27 -19.13
C SER A 22 1.51 -14.24 -18.64
N PRO A 23 0.26 -14.25 -19.14
CA PRO A 23 -0.77 -13.33 -18.69
C PRO A 23 -0.93 -13.28 -17.17
N GLU A 24 -0.88 -14.43 -16.49
CA GLU A 24 -1.00 -14.53 -15.03
C GLU A 24 0.16 -13.84 -14.32
N LYS A 25 1.40 -14.07 -14.77
CA LYS A 25 2.58 -13.40 -14.23
C LYS A 25 2.59 -11.91 -14.54
N GLY A 26 2.11 -11.52 -15.72
CA GLY A 26 1.97 -10.12 -16.10
C GLY A 26 0.96 -9.37 -15.23
N ILE A 27 -0.18 -9.99 -14.92
CA ILE A 27 -1.16 -9.44 -13.96
C ILE A 27 -0.53 -9.34 -12.58
N ALA A 28 0.12 -10.39 -12.09
CA ALA A 28 0.77 -10.37 -10.79
C ALA A 28 1.83 -9.26 -10.70
N LYS A 29 2.60 -9.00 -11.77
CA LYS A 29 3.54 -7.87 -11.83
C LYS A 29 2.87 -6.50 -11.85
N LEU A 30 1.73 -6.36 -12.52
CA LEU A 30 0.94 -5.13 -12.46
C LEU A 30 0.41 -4.87 -11.05
N VAL A 31 -0.09 -5.90 -10.37
CA VAL A 31 -0.55 -5.83 -8.97
C VAL A 31 0.62 -5.51 -8.03
N GLU A 32 1.77 -6.17 -8.19
CA GLU A 32 2.99 -5.91 -7.42
C GLU A 32 3.38 -4.43 -7.49
N ARG A 33 3.40 -3.84 -8.69
CA ARG A 33 3.70 -2.42 -8.88
C ARG A 33 2.70 -1.50 -8.20
N GLU A 34 1.42 -1.83 -8.27
CA GLU A 34 0.38 -1.02 -7.61
C GLU A 34 0.50 -1.07 -6.09
N LEU A 35 0.79 -2.25 -5.52
CA LEU A 35 1.05 -2.40 -4.09
C LEU A 35 2.27 -1.58 -3.66
N ILE A 36 3.38 -1.65 -4.40
CA ILE A 36 4.59 -0.85 -4.12
C ILE A 36 4.30 0.65 -4.15
N LYS A 37 3.52 1.13 -5.13
CA LYS A 37 3.13 2.55 -5.22
C LYS A 37 2.33 2.98 -4.00
N ARG A 38 1.35 2.17 -3.58
CA ARG A 38 0.50 2.47 -2.41
C ARG A 38 1.30 2.45 -1.11
N ILE A 39 2.17 1.45 -0.92
CA ILE A 39 3.10 1.40 0.21
C ILE A 39 3.96 2.67 0.23
N SER A 40 4.57 3.02 -0.90
CA SER A 40 5.41 4.21 -1.01
C SER A 40 4.67 5.51 -0.65
N LYS A 41 3.40 5.63 -1.07
CA LYS A 41 2.53 6.76 -0.71
C LYS A 41 2.33 6.87 0.80
N TYR A 42 1.95 5.77 1.46
CA TYR A 42 1.70 5.79 2.91
C TYR A 42 3.00 5.93 3.71
N THR A 43 4.10 5.34 3.24
CA THR A 43 5.42 5.55 3.85
C THR A 43 5.79 7.03 3.82
N TRP A 44 5.61 7.70 2.68
CA TRP A 44 5.86 9.13 2.57
C TRP A 44 4.96 9.97 3.50
N MET A 45 3.68 9.60 3.61
CA MET A 45 2.72 10.23 4.53
C MET A 45 3.17 10.11 5.99
N ILE A 46 3.56 8.90 6.43
CA ILE A 46 4.09 8.66 7.78
C ILE A 46 5.36 9.49 8.01
N GLN A 47 6.28 9.56 7.05
CA GLN A 47 7.50 10.35 7.20
C GLN A 47 7.21 11.85 7.31
N ASN A 48 6.21 12.35 6.58
CA ASN A 48 5.78 13.74 6.72
C ASN A 48 5.19 14.02 8.09
N PHE A 49 4.40 13.12 8.66
CA PHE A 49 3.89 13.30 10.02
C PHE A 49 5.01 13.24 11.06
N LYS A 50 5.94 12.28 10.95
CA LYS A 50 7.14 12.24 11.80
C LYS A 50 7.92 13.54 11.74
N LYS A 51 8.09 14.13 10.55
CA LYS A 51 8.76 15.41 10.37
C LYS A 51 7.94 16.58 10.93
N LYS A 52 6.62 16.59 10.76
CA LYS A 52 5.70 17.63 11.22
C LYS A 52 5.67 17.72 12.74
N TYR A 53 5.61 16.57 13.41
CA TYR A 53 5.44 16.50 14.87
C TYR A 53 6.74 16.26 15.64
N GLY A 54 7.81 15.85 14.95
CA GLY A 54 9.12 15.59 15.55
C GLY A 54 9.12 14.41 16.53
N CYS A 55 8.19 13.48 16.40
CA CYS A 55 8.03 12.34 17.31
C CYS A 55 7.54 11.09 16.56
N SER A 56 7.51 9.95 17.25
CA SER A 56 6.87 8.73 16.74
C SER A 56 5.34 8.86 16.75
N PHE A 57 4.65 7.89 16.13
CA PHE A 57 3.19 7.86 16.15
C PHE A 57 2.66 7.62 17.56
N GLU A 58 3.28 6.71 18.31
CA GLU A 58 2.92 6.37 19.68
C GLU A 58 3.09 7.57 20.62
N GLU A 59 4.17 8.33 20.44
CA GLU A 59 4.39 9.59 21.17
C GLU A 59 3.37 10.66 20.79
N PHE A 60 2.95 10.71 19.52
CA PHE A 60 1.92 11.64 19.05
C PHE A 60 0.54 11.27 19.59
N GLU A 61 0.17 10.00 19.54
CA GLU A 61 -1.07 9.45 20.11
C GLU A 61 -1.19 9.77 21.60
N ALA A 62 -0.13 9.54 22.39
CA ALA A 62 -0.12 9.87 23.81
C ALA A 62 -0.38 11.37 24.06
N LYS A 63 0.18 12.26 23.21
CA LYS A 63 -0.07 13.72 23.30
C LYS A 63 -1.52 14.06 22.97
N ILE A 64 -2.09 13.45 21.93
CA ILE A 64 -3.48 13.66 21.51
C ILE A 64 -4.46 13.22 22.60
N GLN A 65 -4.25 12.06 23.22
CA GLN A 65 -5.12 11.52 24.27
C GLN A 65 -5.08 12.33 25.58
N GLN A 66 -3.94 12.96 25.89
CA GLN A 66 -3.75 13.76 27.11
C GLN A 66 -4.13 15.24 26.94
N ALA A 67 -4.37 15.69 25.70
CA ALA A 67 -4.67 17.07 25.39
C ALA A 67 -6.12 17.25 24.91
N LYS A 68 -6.51 18.51 24.71
CA LYS A 68 -7.71 18.87 23.94
C LYS A 68 -7.23 19.34 22.55
N PRO A 69 -6.95 18.41 21.61
CA PRO A 69 -6.40 18.76 20.31
C PRO A 69 -7.38 19.65 19.55
N ASP A 70 -6.85 20.49 18.68
CA ASP A 70 -7.67 21.12 17.65
C ASP A 70 -8.06 20.09 16.59
N PHE A 71 -9.05 20.44 15.76
CA PHE A 71 -9.55 19.59 14.70
C PHE A 71 -8.45 19.15 13.72
N ALA A 72 -7.45 20.00 13.47
CA ALA A 72 -6.36 19.68 12.55
C ALA A 72 -5.50 18.54 13.10
N ASN A 73 -5.07 18.64 14.36
CA ASN A 73 -4.26 17.62 15.01
C ASN A 73 -5.00 16.29 15.17
N GLU A 74 -6.32 16.34 15.42
CA GLU A 74 -7.16 15.14 15.46
C GLU A 74 -7.26 14.47 14.08
N GLN A 75 -7.46 15.25 13.01
CA GLN A 75 -7.46 14.74 11.64
C GLN A 75 -6.11 14.11 11.29
N ASP A 76 -5.01 14.78 11.61
CA ASP A 76 -3.66 14.28 11.36
C ASP A 76 -3.38 12.97 12.13
N TYR A 77 -3.95 12.80 13.33
CA TYR A 77 -3.87 11.54 14.10
C TYR A 77 -4.55 10.38 13.36
N TYR A 78 -5.82 10.56 12.96
CA TYR A 78 -6.55 9.51 12.24
C TYR A 78 -5.92 9.20 10.88
N ASP A 79 -5.43 10.23 10.17
CA ASP A 79 -4.76 10.06 8.90
C ASP A 79 -3.43 9.29 9.04
N TRP A 80 -2.68 9.53 10.11
CA TRP A 80 -1.45 8.81 10.41
C TRP A 80 -1.74 7.35 10.80
N ASP A 81 -2.70 7.11 11.70
CA ASP A 81 -3.12 5.78 12.10
C ASP A 81 -3.58 4.93 10.91
N MET A 82 -4.42 5.51 10.05
CA MET A 82 -4.88 4.91 8.80
C MET A 82 -3.69 4.54 7.90
N ALA A 83 -2.69 5.42 7.78
CA ALA A 83 -1.52 5.16 6.94
C ALA A 83 -0.69 3.97 7.45
N ILE A 84 -0.53 3.83 8.77
CA ILE A 84 0.17 2.69 9.39
C ILE A 84 -0.58 1.40 9.09
N THR A 85 -1.88 1.36 9.42
CA THR A 85 -2.72 0.18 9.20
C THR A 85 -2.77 -0.22 7.71
N ALA A 86 -2.86 0.78 6.81
CA ALA A 86 -2.87 0.52 5.37
C ALA A 86 -1.57 -0.12 4.89
N ILE A 87 -0.40 0.26 5.41
CA ILE A 87 0.87 -0.37 5.05
C ILE A 87 0.88 -1.83 5.49
N GLU A 88 0.48 -2.13 6.72
CA GLU A 88 0.50 -3.50 7.24
C GLU A 88 -0.32 -4.45 6.37
N ASP A 89 -1.50 -4.02 5.93
CA ASP A 89 -2.35 -4.82 5.04
C ASP A 89 -1.79 -4.92 3.62
N LEU A 90 -1.24 -3.82 3.07
CA LEU A 90 -0.60 -3.84 1.76
C LEU A 90 0.62 -4.75 1.71
N GLU A 91 1.41 -4.80 2.78
CA GLU A 91 2.56 -5.70 2.88
C GLU A 91 2.14 -7.18 2.93
N LYS A 92 1.02 -7.50 3.59
CA LYS A 92 0.45 -8.87 3.56
C LYS A 92 0.08 -9.28 2.14
N GLU A 93 -0.59 -8.41 1.39
CA GLU A 93 -0.94 -8.69 -0.01
C GLU A 93 0.29 -8.74 -0.91
N TYR A 94 1.28 -7.87 -0.66
CA TYR A 94 2.53 -7.85 -1.42
C TYR A 94 3.30 -9.16 -1.26
N ARG A 95 3.38 -9.71 -0.03
CA ARG A 95 3.99 -11.03 0.21
C ARG A 95 3.32 -12.13 -0.60
N LYS A 96 1.98 -12.19 -0.62
CA LYS A 96 1.25 -13.20 -1.43
C LYS A 96 1.60 -13.12 -2.93
N ILE A 97 1.72 -11.91 -3.47
CA ILE A 97 2.10 -11.71 -4.88
C ILE A 97 3.57 -12.08 -5.13
N LYS A 98 4.47 -11.76 -4.19
CA LYS A 98 5.88 -12.14 -4.26
C LYS A 98 6.07 -13.65 -4.25
N ASP A 99 5.33 -14.35 -3.40
CA ASP A 99 5.32 -15.81 -3.31
C ASP A 99 4.80 -16.42 -4.62
N PHE A 100 3.70 -15.90 -5.18
CA PHE A 100 3.19 -16.33 -6.48
C PHE A 100 4.20 -16.14 -7.63
N LEU A 101 4.96 -15.05 -7.59
CA LEU A 101 5.99 -14.76 -8.59
C LEU A 101 7.28 -15.59 -8.41
N GLY A 102 7.41 -16.33 -7.31
CA GLY A 102 8.59 -17.16 -7.00
C GLY A 102 9.82 -16.35 -6.57
N ASN A 103 9.63 -15.18 -5.98
CA ASN A 103 10.72 -14.26 -5.59
C ASN A 103 10.95 -14.21 -4.06
N CYS A 104 10.84 -15.35 -3.37
CA CYS A 104 11.15 -15.48 -1.94
C CYS A 104 12.64 -15.67 -1.69
#